data_AF-A0A7D7LHQ9-F1
#
_entry.id   AF-A0A7D7LHQ9-F1
#
_cell.length_a   1.000
_cell.length_b   1.000
_cell.length_c   1.000
_cell.angle_alpha   90.00
_cell.angle_beta   90.00
_cell.angle_gamma   90.00
#
_symmetry.space_group_name_H-M   'P 1'
#
loop_
_entity.id
_entity.type
_entity.pdbx_description
1 polymer ?
#
loop_
_entity_poly.entity_id
_entity_poly.type
_entity_poly.pdbx_seq_one_letter_code
_entity_poly.pdbx_strand_id
1 'polypeptide(L)'
;MKGLIFGSLSALILTTSATALATPVKYHQSNSDTHTASQVAFNFNVPHITNSGVRNDIHFIKVAIEGMSLQNLIISLPSQMERFNGVRITDQSGGEIAAKTEISKERLLITFDQPVVPGSSLEVELRGVQRKSLGGNVLLYGVSGQRIGLTEEIPIGTARIDVHEKG
;
A
#
# COMPACT_ATOMS: atom_id res chain seq x y z
N MET A 1 -86.10 13.55 20.03
CA MET A 1 -86.94 12.43 19.59
C MET A 1 -86.43 11.97 18.22
N LYS A 2 -86.11 10.67 18.08
CA LYS A 2 -86.02 9.88 16.82
C LYS A 2 -85.27 10.56 15.65
N GLY A 3 -83.99 10.29 15.36
CA GLY A 3 -83.37 8.98 15.16
C GLY A 3 -83.70 8.48 13.74
N LEU A 4 -82.83 8.75 12.76
CA LEU A 4 -82.77 8.04 11.48
C LEU A 4 -81.33 8.01 10.99
N ILE A 5 -80.73 6.81 11.00
CA ILE A 5 -79.47 6.49 10.35
C ILE A 5 -79.81 5.50 9.23
N PHE A 6 -79.54 5.90 8.00
CA PHE A 6 -79.36 5.05 6.82
C PHE A 6 -78.10 5.64 6.15
N GLY A 7 -77.00 4.93 5.90
CA GLY A 7 -76.86 3.56 5.49
C GLY A 7 -76.43 3.55 4.02
N SER A 8 -75.13 3.66 3.74
CA SER A 8 -74.51 3.02 2.58
C SER A 8 -73.01 2.87 2.80
N LEU A 9 -72.55 1.63 2.67
CA LEU A 9 -71.15 1.20 2.73
C LEU A 9 -70.61 1.32 1.31
N SER A 10 -69.53 2.08 1.09
CA SER A 10 -68.77 2.04 -0.16
C SER A 10 -67.31 1.80 0.18
N ALA A 11 -66.85 0.59 -0.13
CA ALA A 11 -65.44 0.24 -0.09
C ALA A 11 -64.83 0.52 -1.47
N LEU A 12 -63.89 1.44 -1.54
CA LEU A 12 -63.08 1.67 -2.74
C LEU A 12 -61.74 0.95 -2.53
N ILE A 13 -61.57 -0.20 -3.17
CA ILE A 13 -60.28 -0.91 -3.20
C ILE A 13 -59.55 -0.45 -4.46
N LEU A 14 -58.47 0.30 -4.28
CA LEU A 14 -57.58 0.72 -5.36
C LEU A 14 -56.32 -0.14 -5.34
N THR A 15 -56.34 -1.26 -6.07
CA THR A 15 -55.15 -2.09 -6.30
C THR A 15 -54.39 -1.54 -7.50
N THR A 16 -53.27 -0.86 -7.26
CA THR A 16 -52.31 -0.49 -8.30
C THR A 16 -51.09 -1.41 -8.24
N SER A 17 -51.02 -2.38 -9.12
CA SER A 17 -49.81 -3.15 -9.37
C SER A 17 -48.93 -2.37 -10.37
N ALA A 18 -47.89 -1.70 -9.86
CA ALA A 18 -46.84 -1.13 -10.71
C ALA A 18 -45.76 -2.19 -10.95
N THR A 19 -45.73 -2.75 -12.16
CA THR A 19 -44.56 -3.50 -12.65
C THR A 19 -43.51 -2.52 -13.13
N ALA A 20 -42.42 -2.37 -12.38
CA ALA A 20 -41.26 -1.61 -12.83
C ALA A 20 -40.51 -2.44 -13.89
N LEU A 21 -40.65 -2.07 -15.17
CA LEU A 21 -39.78 -2.57 -16.23
C LEU A 21 -38.44 -1.84 -16.13
N ALA A 22 -37.42 -2.52 -15.59
CA ALA A 22 -36.05 -2.04 -15.64
C ALA A 22 -35.57 -2.01 -17.10
N THR A 23 -35.39 -0.82 -17.66
CA THR A 23 -34.67 -0.67 -18.94
C THR A 23 -33.17 -0.80 -18.67
N PRO A 24 -32.42 -1.61 -19.43
CA PRO A 24 -30.97 -1.63 -19.29
C PRO A 24 -30.41 -0.28 -19.72
N VAL A 25 -29.71 0.39 -18.81
CA VAL A 25 -28.90 1.57 -19.11
C VAL A 25 -27.82 1.12 -20.09
N LYS A 26 -27.88 1.61 -21.34
CA LYS A 26 -26.77 1.50 -22.27
C LYS A 26 -25.64 2.37 -21.72
N TYR A 27 -24.63 1.75 -21.14
CA TYR A 27 -23.36 2.43 -20.90
C TYR A 27 -22.85 2.95 -22.24
N HIS A 28 -22.74 4.27 -22.36
CA HIS A 28 -21.96 4.87 -23.44
C HIS A 28 -20.50 4.49 -23.18
N GLN A 29 -20.01 3.50 -23.95
CA GLN A 29 -18.59 3.23 -24.09
C GLN A 29 -17.95 4.53 -24.59
N SER A 30 -17.25 5.23 -23.69
CA SER A 30 -16.52 6.45 -24.05
C SER A 30 -15.47 6.05 -25.09
N ASN A 31 -15.54 6.71 -26.24
CA ASN A 31 -14.59 6.56 -27.32
C ASN A 31 -13.20 6.85 -26.76
N SER A 32 -12.25 5.93 -26.95
CA SER A 32 -10.87 6.09 -26.51
C SER A 32 -10.17 7.13 -27.37
N ASP A 33 -10.50 8.39 -27.13
CA ASP A 33 -9.72 9.54 -27.55
C ASP A 33 -8.51 9.62 -26.62
N THR A 34 -7.33 9.61 -27.22
CA THR A 34 -6.01 9.62 -26.61
C THR A 34 -5.95 10.59 -25.42
N HIS A 35 -6.14 10.08 -24.21
CA HIS A 35 -5.80 10.81 -23.01
C HIS A 35 -4.28 10.95 -23.01
N THR A 36 -3.78 12.11 -23.46
CA THR A 36 -2.57 12.67 -22.87
C THR A 36 -2.85 12.74 -21.37
N ALA A 37 -2.44 11.71 -20.64
CA ALA A 37 -2.47 11.74 -19.19
C ALA A 37 -1.67 12.97 -18.79
N SER A 38 -2.34 14.01 -18.30
CA SER A 38 -1.68 15.10 -17.61
C SER A 38 -0.91 14.47 -16.46
N GLN A 39 0.39 14.26 -16.66
CA GLN A 39 1.27 13.79 -15.61
C GLN A 39 1.39 14.96 -14.65
N VAL A 40 0.60 14.93 -13.57
CA VAL A 40 0.80 15.84 -12.44
C VAL A 40 2.19 15.54 -11.92
N ALA A 41 3.12 16.46 -12.14
CA ALA A 41 4.47 16.37 -11.61
C ALA A 41 4.40 16.59 -10.10
N PHE A 42 4.49 15.50 -9.33
CA PHE A 42 4.63 15.58 -7.89
C PHE A 42 6.09 15.85 -7.55
N ASN A 43 6.36 17.01 -6.95
CA ASN A 43 7.66 17.30 -6.36
C ASN A 43 7.66 16.78 -4.92
N PHE A 44 8.42 15.71 -4.66
CA PHE A 44 8.58 15.16 -3.32
C PHE A 44 9.78 15.82 -2.64
N ASN A 45 9.59 16.38 -1.44
CA ASN A 45 10.66 16.94 -0.61
C ASN A 45 10.81 16.18 0.72
N VAL A 46 10.46 14.89 0.69
CA VAL A 46 10.58 13.96 1.82
C VAL A 46 10.95 12.59 1.27
N PRO A 47 11.58 11.72 2.09
CA PRO A 47 11.86 10.36 1.66
C PRO A 47 10.56 9.67 1.27
N HIS A 48 10.59 8.89 0.20
CA HIS A 48 9.42 8.16 -0.29
C HIS A 48 9.81 6.86 -0.97
N ILE A 49 8.89 5.89 -0.93
CA ILE A 49 9.06 4.60 -1.60
C ILE A 49 8.85 4.82 -3.09
N THR A 50 9.84 4.46 -3.90
CA THR A 50 9.77 4.61 -5.37
C THR A 50 9.38 3.32 -6.08
N ASN A 51 9.69 2.16 -5.48
CA ASN A 51 9.33 0.86 -6.04
C ASN A 51 9.41 -0.23 -4.96
N SER A 52 8.70 -1.33 -5.16
CA SER A 52 8.85 -2.55 -4.37
C SER A 52 8.39 -3.76 -5.16
N GLY A 53 8.93 -4.94 -4.86
CA GLY A 53 8.51 -6.16 -5.54
C GLY A 53 9.39 -7.37 -5.23
N VAL A 54 9.26 -8.40 -6.06
CA VAL A 54 10.10 -9.60 -6.00
C VAL A 54 10.95 -9.69 -7.27
N ARG A 55 12.24 -9.93 -7.10
CA ARG A 55 13.20 -10.18 -8.19
C ARG A 55 14.05 -11.38 -7.81
N ASN A 56 13.93 -12.48 -8.56
CA ASN A 56 14.67 -13.73 -8.29
C ASN A 56 14.51 -14.22 -6.84
N ASP A 57 13.28 -14.31 -6.34
CA ASP A 57 12.95 -14.64 -4.93
C ASP A 57 13.51 -13.67 -3.87
N ILE A 58 14.02 -12.51 -4.27
CA ILE A 58 14.47 -11.45 -3.38
C ILE A 58 13.37 -10.40 -3.31
N HIS A 59 12.88 -10.12 -2.11
CA HIS A 59 11.97 -9.01 -1.90
C HIS A 59 12.80 -7.73 -1.86
N PHE A 60 12.41 -6.72 -2.62
CA PHE A 60 13.12 -5.45 -2.65
C PHE A 60 12.18 -4.28 -2.35
N ILE A 61 12.72 -3.26 -1.68
CA ILE A 61 12.06 -1.98 -1.41
C ILE A 61 13.05 -0.88 -1.78
N LYS A 62 12.68 -0.04 -2.76
CA LYS A 62 13.44 1.14 -3.16
C LYS A 62 12.89 2.39 -2.49
N VAL A 63 13.78 3.18 -1.92
CA VAL A 63 13.45 4.44 -1.24
C VAL A 63 14.32 5.55 -1.83
N ALA A 64 13.68 6.61 -2.32
CA ALA A 64 14.38 7.87 -2.62
C ALA A 64 14.49 8.69 -1.34
N ILE A 65 15.68 9.21 -1.08
CA ILE A 65 16.00 10.01 0.11
C ILE A 65 15.99 11.47 -0.32
N GLU A 66 14.93 12.19 0.04
CA GLU A 66 14.74 13.61 -0.31
C GLU A 66 14.47 14.45 0.93
N GLY A 67 14.82 15.73 0.89
CA GLY A 67 14.55 16.72 1.93
C GLY A 67 15.30 16.55 3.27
N MET A 68 15.73 15.35 3.63
CA MET A 68 16.45 15.05 4.88
C MET A 68 17.34 13.82 4.77
N SER A 69 18.48 13.85 5.47
CA SER A 69 19.34 12.67 5.58
C SER A 69 18.75 11.65 6.54
N LEU A 70 19.01 10.36 6.28
CA LEU A 70 18.59 9.26 7.15
C LEU A 70 19.79 8.65 7.87
N GLN A 71 19.75 8.60 9.19
CA GLN A 71 20.68 7.79 9.99
C GLN A 71 20.21 6.34 10.12
N ASN A 72 18.89 6.13 10.15
CA ASN A 72 18.28 4.81 10.27
C ASN A 72 17.15 4.65 9.26
N LEU A 73 16.99 3.43 8.77
CA LEU A 73 15.83 2.98 8.03
C LEU A 73 15.21 1.80 8.76
N ILE A 74 13.90 1.83 8.90
CA ILE A 74 13.13 0.87 9.67
C ILE A 74 12.13 0.22 8.73
N ILE A 75 12.18 -1.12 8.65
CA ILE A 75 11.24 -1.91 7.89
C ILE A 75 10.39 -2.73 8.86
N SER A 76 9.12 -2.37 9.00
CA SER A 76 8.13 -3.18 9.73
C SER A 76 7.77 -4.39 8.88
N LEU A 77 7.96 -5.56 9.47
CA LEU A 77 7.82 -6.85 8.79
C LEU A 77 6.34 -7.29 8.79
N PRO A 78 5.81 -7.78 7.65
CA PRO A 78 4.44 -8.25 7.57
C PRO A 78 4.25 -9.50 8.43
N SER A 79 3.10 -9.62 9.10
CA SER A 79 2.82 -10.71 10.05
C SER A 79 2.78 -12.11 9.41
N GLN A 80 2.64 -12.17 8.08
CA GLN A 80 2.72 -13.38 7.27
C GLN A 80 4.17 -13.86 7.05
N MET A 81 5.17 -12.99 7.26
CA MET A 81 6.58 -13.36 7.10
C MET A 81 7.08 -14.06 8.37
N GLU A 82 7.69 -15.23 8.20
CA GLU A 82 8.24 -16.02 9.30
C GLU A 82 9.71 -15.70 9.53
N ARG A 83 10.48 -15.63 8.45
CA ARG A 83 11.92 -15.32 8.46
C ARG A 83 12.43 -14.90 7.10
N PHE A 84 13.66 -14.41 7.07
CA PHE A 84 14.48 -14.22 5.88
C PHE A 84 15.94 -14.56 6.23
N ASN A 85 16.76 -14.86 5.23
CA ASN A 85 18.12 -15.36 5.40
C ASN A 85 19.19 -14.26 5.34
N GLY A 86 18.89 -13.09 4.76
CA GLY A 86 19.85 -12.01 4.68
C GLY A 86 19.25 -10.69 4.22
N VAL A 87 19.98 -9.62 4.50
CA VAL A 87 19.68 -8.25 4.07
C VAL A 87 20.86 -7.76 3.23
N ARG A 88 20.58 -7.09 2.12
CA ARG A 88 21.58 -6.28 1.41
C ARG A 88 21.00 -4.89 1.20
N ILE A 89 21.81 -3.86 1.40
CA ILE A 89 21.42 -2.48 1.14
C ILE A 89 22.34 -1.93 0.07
N THR A 90 21.77 -1.40 -1.01
CA THR A 90 22.55 -0.87 -2.13
C THR A 90 22.14 0.55 -2.48
N ASP A 91 23.07 1.32 -3.04
CA ASP A 91 22.82 2.62 -3.63
C ASP A 91 22.27 2.49 -5.07
N GLN A 92 22.00 3.63 -5.70
CA GLN A 92 21.53 3.71 -7.09
C GLN A 92 22.48 3.14 -8.16
N SER A 93 23.77 2.99 -7.85
CA SER A 93 24.76 2.35 -8.72
C SER A 93 24.81 0.82 -8.52
N GLY A 94 24.11 0.31 -7.50
CA GLY A 94 24.18 -1.09 -7.07
C GLY A 94 25.35 -1.38 -6.12
N GLY A 95 26.09 -0.35 -5.71
CA GLY A 95 27.15 -0.43 -4.70
C GLY A 95 26.54 -0.68 -3.31
N GLU A 96 27.18 -1.49 -2.50
CA GLU A 96 26.69 -1.80 -1.15
C GLU A 96 26.90 -0.62 -0.21
N ILE A 97 25.86 -0.28 0.56
CA ILE A 97 25.91 0.76 1.58
C ILE A 97 26.24 0.10 2.92
N ALA A 98 27.33 0.54 3.55
CA ALA A 98 27.73 0.06 4.86
C ALA A 98 26.68 0.42 5.93
N ALA A 99 26.13 -0.60 6.58
CA ALA A 99 25.13 -0.46 7.62
C ALA A 99 25.14 -1.66 8.57
N LYS A 100 24.68 -1.43 9.80
CA LYS A 100 24.39 -2.46 10.79
C LYS A 100 22.91 -2.79 10.75
N THR A 101 22.58 -4.07 10.88
CA THR A 101 21.19 -4.53 10.90
C THR A 101 20.85 -5.20 12.22
N GLU A 102 19.74 -4.79 12.83
CA GLU A 102 19.14 -5.47 13.97
C GLU A 102 17.78 -6.03 13.55
N ILE A 103 17.59 -7.34 13.78
CA ILE A 103 16.42 -8.07 13.30
C ILE A 103 15.62 -8.56 14.50
N SER A 104 14.34 -8.21 14.54
CA SER A 104 13.34 -8.78 15.42
C SER A 104 12.24 -9.47 14.60
N LYS A 105 11.27 -10.08 15.29
CA LYS A 105 10.13 -10.74 14.64
C LYS A 105 9.29 -9.79 13.79
N GLU A 106 9.19 -8.53 14.20
CA GLU A 106 8.26 -7.55 13.63
C GLU A 106 8.98 -6.43 12.88
N ARG A 107 10.31 -6.37 12.96
CA ARG A 107 11.07 -5.21 12.50
C ARG A 107 12.49 -5.58 12.08
N LEU A 108 12.93 -4.95 11.01
CA LEU A 108 14.33 -4.80 10.64
C LEU A 108 14.74 -3.35 10.85
N LEU A 109 15.68 -3.10 11.75
CA LEU A 109 16.34 -1.81 11.91
C LEU A 109 17.67 -1.83 11.13
N ILE A 110 17.87 -0.82 10.29
CA ILE A 110 19.09 -0.60 9.52
C ILE A 110 19.69 0.72 10.01
N THR A 111 20.87 0.66 10.60
CA THR A 111 21.64 1.83 11.04
C THR A 111 22.81 2.03 10.10
N PHE A 112 22.78 3.13 9.34
CA PHE A 112 23.82 3.43 8.38
C PHE A 112 25.09 3.89 9.09
N ASP A 113 26.26 3.40 8.66
CA ASP A 113 27.54 3.82 9.23
C ASP A 113 27.81 5.31 9.00
N GLN A 114 27.32 5.83 7.86
CA GLN A 114 27.21 7.26 7.59
C GLN A 114 25.77 7.59 7.17
N PRO A 115 25.20 8.72 7.60
CA PRO A 115 23.86 9.11 7.19
C PRO A 115 23.71 9.18 5.67
N VAL A 116 22.66 8.58 5.15
CA VAL A 116 22.34 8.65 3.71
C VAL A 116 21.84 10.05 3.41
N VAL A 117 22.52 10.75 2.51
CA VAL A 117 22.24 12.17 2.19
C VAL A 117 21.03 12.33 1.26
N PRO A 118 20.32 13.48 1.30
CA PRO A 118 19.28 13.81 0.33
C PRO A 118 19.78 13.80 -1.11
N GLY A 119 18.87 13.58 -2.07
CA GLY A 119 19.16 13.48 -3.50
C GLY A 119 19.78 12.14 -3.92
N SER A 120 19.67 11.12 -3.06
CA SER A 120 20.13 9.77 -3.33
C SER A 120 18.99 8.76 -3.26
N SER A 121 19.23 7.51 -3.67
CA SER A 121 18.30 6.42 -3.45
C SER A 121 19.00 5.17 -2.97
N LEU A 122 18.25 4.35 -2.24
CA LEU A 122 18.69 3.05 -1.76
C LEU A 122 17.68 1.96 -2.09
N GLU A 123 18.16 0.73 -2.18
CA GLU A 123 17.36 -0.49 -2.27
C GLU A 123 17.70 -1.41 -1.10
N VAL A 124 16.68 -1.81 -0.35
CA VAL A 124 16.76 -2.87 0.65
C VAL A 124 16.32 -4.18 0.02
N GLU A 125 17.19 -5.18 0.01
CA GLU A 125 16.91 -6.53 -0.44
C GLU A 125 16.79 -7.49 0.75
N LEU A 126 15.67 -8.20 0.85
CA LEU A 126 15.47 -9.31 1.78
C LEU A 126 15.55 -10.64 1.02
N ARG A 127 16.51 -11.47 1.39
CA ARG A 127 16.82 -12.72 0.69
C ARG A 127 16.27 -13.92 1.45
N GLY A 128 15.79 -14.93 0.72
CA GLY A 128 15.32 -16.18 1.33
C GLY A 128 14.12 -15.98 2.25
N VAL A 129 13.19 -15.09 1.85
CA VAL A 129 11.96 -14.81 2.60
C VAL A 129 11.10 -16.08 2.67
N GLN A 130 10.70 -16.44 3.88
CA GLN A 130 9.76 -17.53 4.16
C GLN A 130 8.49 -16.95 4.78
N ARG A 131 7.36 -17.49 4.33
CA ARG A 131 6.03 -17.00 4.65
C ARG A 131 5.22 -18.14 5.25
N LYS A 132 4.26 -17.80 6.10
CA LYS A 132 3.26 -18.75 6.60
C LYS A 132 2.48 -19.33 5.42
N SER A 133 2.24 -20.64 5.45
CA SER A 133 1.51 -21.37 4.39
C SER A 133 0.08 -20.86 4.14
N LEU A 134 -0.55 -20.19 5.12
CA LEU A 134 -1.91 -19.63 5.02
C LEU A 134 -1.89 -18.09 4.93
N GLY A 135 -0.74 -17.48 4.64
CA GLY A 135 -0.60 -16.03 4.49
C GLY A 135 -0.87 -15.61 3.05
N GLY A 136 -1.89 -14.76 2.85
CA GLY A 136 -2.29 -14.29 1.52
C GLY A 136 -1.14 -13.72 0.67
N ASN A 137 -1.42 -13.52 -0.61
CA ASN A 137 -0.44 -13.18 -1.65
C ASN A 137 0.03 -11.72 -1.65
N VAL A 138 -0.29 -10.95 -0.62
CA VAL A 138 0.08 -9.54 -0.49
C VAL A 138 0.79 -9.35 0.84
N LEU A 139 2.02 -8.84 0.75
CA LEU A 139 2.83 -8.47 1.90
C LEU A 139 2.94 -6.96 1.97
N LEU A 140 2.65 -6.40 3.15
CA LEU A 140 2.68 -4.97 3.41
C LEU A 140 3.82 -4.69 4.40
N TYR A 141 4.89 -4.11 3.90
CA TYR A 141 6.04 -3.70 4.69
C TYR A 141 5.87 -2.22 5.07
N GLY A 142 5.87 -1.92 6.37
CA GLY A 142 5.96 -0.53 6.81
C GLY A 142 7.37 -0.01 6.60
N VAL A 143 7.54 1.21 6.13
CA VAL A 143 8.83 1.86 5.95
C VAL A 143 8.83 3.16 6.75
N SER A 144 9.80 3.30 7.65
CA SER A 144 10.02 4.52 8.42
C SER A 144 11.49 4.91 8.35
N GLY A 145 11.78 6.19 8.50
CA GLY A 145 13.14 6.73 8.58
C GLY A 145 13.38 7.44 9.90
N GLN A 146 14.65 7.62 10.24
CA GLN A 146 15.05 8.51 11.34
C GLN A 146 16.27 9.32 10.88
N ARG A 147 16.32 10.60 11.23
CA ARG A 147 17.47 11.49 10.99
C ARG A 147 18.22 11.78 12.29
N ILE A 148 19.44 12.29 12.14
CA ILE A 148 20.25 12.76 13.27
C ILE A 148 19.48 13.76 14.13
N GLY A 149 19.48 13.49 15.44
CA GLY A 149 18.89 14.35 16.46
C GLY A 149 17.38 14.22 16.61
N LEU A 150 16.73 13.29 15.90
CA LEU A 150 15.35 12.89 16.17
C LEU A 150 15.31 11.53 16.86
N THR A 151 14.61 11.46 17.99
CA THR A 151 14.32 10.20 18.68
C THR A 151 13.16 9.46 18.02
N GLU A 152 12.21 10.21 17.46
CA GLU A 152 11.01 9.67 16.83
C GLU A 152 11.27 9.15 15.41
N GLU A 153 10.49 8.16 15.00
CA GLU A 153 10.48 7.63 13.65
C GLU A 153 9.53 8.42 12.76
N ILE A 154 9.93 8.62 11.50
CA ILE A 154 9.15 9.33 10.50
C ILE A 154 8.55 8.27 9.56
N PRO A 155 7.23 8.09 9.53
CA PRO A 155 6.59 7.19 8.58
C PRO A 155 6.84 7.66 7.15
N ILE A 156 7.46 6.80 6.34
CA ILE A 156 7.69 7.03 4.92
C ILE A 156 6.52 6.47 4.11
N GLY A 157 6.02 5.29 4.48
CA GLY A 157 4.85 4.68 3.84
C GLY A 157 4.79 3.17 4.00
N THR A 158 4.05 2.53 3.10
CA THR A 158 3.90 1.07 3.07
C THR A 158 4.31 0.55 1.69
N ALA A 159 5.31 -0.32 1.66
CA ALA A 159 5.71 -1.04 0.45
C ALA A 159 4.82 -2.28 0.29
N ARG A 160 4.13 -2.36 -0.85
CA ARG A 160 3.31 -3.52 -1.22
C ARG A 160 4.16 -4.46 -2.08
N ILE A 161 4.23 -5.72 -1.69
CA ILE A 161 4.86 -6.77 -2.48
C ILE A 161 3.83 -7.87 -2.70
N ASP A 162 3.42 -8.02 -3.96
CA ASP A 162 2.59 -9.13 -4.40
C ASP A 162 3.48 -10.36 -4.65
N VAL A 163 3.19 -11.45 -3.95
CA VAL A 163 3.95 -12.70 -3.98
C VAL A 163 3.07 -13.79 -4.58
N HIS A 164 3.59 -14.50 -5.58
CA HIS A 164 2.88 -15.65 -6.15
C HIS A 164 3.09 -16.87 -5.24
N GLU A 165 2.11 -17.76 -5.19
CA GLU A 165 2.33 -19.07 -4.58
C GLU A 165 3.34 -19.85 -5.43
N LYS A 166 4.31 -20.47 -4.77
CA LYS A 166 5.18 -21.45 -5.43
C LYS A 166 4.35 -22.72 -5.55
N GLY A 167 3.94 -23.05 -6.77
CA GLY A 167 3.28 -24.32 -7.09
C GLY A 167 4.18 -25.53 -6.87
#